data_AF-A0A535I125-F1
#
_entry.id   AF-A0A535I125-F1
#
_cell.length_a   1.000
_cell.length_b   1.000
_cell.length_c   1.000
_cell.angle_alpha   90.00
_cell.angle_beta   90.00
_cell.angle_gamma   90.00
#
_symmetry.space_group_name_H-M   'P 1'
#
loop_
_entity.id
_entity.type
_entity.pdbx_description
1 polymer ?
#
loop_
_entity_poly.entity_id
_entity_poly.type
_entity_poly.pdbx_seq_one_letter_code
_entity_poly.pdbx_strand_id
1 'polypeptide(L)'
;MTLLVDTVERAEAAVRFLAAQEVDFIKVYNSVPERSLDAIVRTAHKLKLRVTGHVPRSLTMTRAIEIGMDGLEHVRVTGREMLSPEEAAKLDYLPVRRREAMLWERFDLSSPKFTALIKRVAKKSVFLDPTFVVDAAPVRTDEERERAERMDGLPDWIAETIRPARAARDAADPNRVMEQPQDVMELGRSGLRKRQQFIRMCAEAGVRLVTGTDFTGLGEDLPGRGVQQELGYLVACGLTPLAALRASTITAAAALGKEREMGAIERGKLADILVLDKDPLAEVRNIAAIRAVVHGGRATTPAELLAAPPPEPETPYAR
;
A
#
# COMPACT_ATOMS: atom_id res chain seq x y z
N MET A 1 -11.17 12.11 6.58
CA MET A 1 -12.42 12.55 5.90
C MET A 1 -12.32 12.26 4.41
N THR A 2 -13.41 11.82 3.77
CA THR A 2 -13.46 11.54 2.32
C THR A 2 -14.38 12.57 1.66
N LEU A 3 -13.91 13.23 0.60
CA LEU A 3 -14.64 14.26 -0.12
C LEU A 3 -14.99 13.78 -1.53
N LEU A 4 -16.25 13.93 -1.94
CA LEU A 4 -16.69 13.63 -3.30
C LEU A 4 -16.36 14.82 -4.23
N VAL A 5 -15.68 14.53 -5.33
CA VAL A 5 -15.20 15.53 -6.30
C VAL A 5 -15.50 15.09 -7.73
N ASP A 6 -16.53 15.68 -8.33
CA ASP A 6 -17.05 15.37 -9.68
C ASP A 6 -16.83 16.50 -10.70
N THR A 7 -16.51 17.71 -10.22
CA THR A 7 -16.14 18.87 -11.03
C THR A 7 -14.71 19.33 -10.74
N VAL A 8 -14.19 20.23 -11.59
CA VAL A 8 -12.87 20.85 -11.39
C VAL A 8 -12.91 21.75 -10.15
N GLU A 9 -13.96 22.56 -9.99
CA GLU A 9 -14.10 23.53 -8.92
C GLU A 9 -14.16 22.83 -7.56
N ARG A 10 -14.93 21.73 -7.46
CA ARG A 10 -15.00 20.91 -6.24
C ARG A 10 -13.67 20.22 -5.94
N ALA A 11 -12.97 19.73 -6.96
CA ALA A 11 -11.63 19.16 -6.82
C ALA A 11 -10.63 20.18 -6.25
N GLU A 12 -10.56 21.38 -6.82
CA GLU A 12 -9.65 22.43 -6.34
C GLU A 12 -10.03 22.90 -4.92
N ALA A 13 -11.33 23.08 -4.65
CA ALA A 13 -11.83 23.48 -3.32
C ALA A 13 -11.50 22.42 -2.26
N ALA A 14 -11.69 21.13 -2.57
CA ALA A 14 -11.36 20.03 -1.67
C ALA A 14 -9.87 20.00 -1.32
N VAL A 15 -8.99 20.19 -2.30
CA VAL A 15 -7.54 20.25 -2.04
C VAL A 15 -7.17 21.45 -1.17
N ARG A 16 -7.71 22.64 -1.46
CA ARG A 16 -7.45 23.84 -0.63
C ARG A 16 -7.96 23.65 0.80
N PHE A 17 -9.14 23.05 0.95
CA PHE A 17 -9.71 22.72 2.25
C PHE A 17 -8.78 21.77 3.01
N LEU A 18 -8.36 20.65 2.41
CA LEU A 18 -7.49 19.67 3.07
C LEU A 18 -6.12 20.26 3.40
N ALA A 19 -5.54 21.08 2.51
CA ALA A 19 -4.29 21.77 2.78
C ALA A 19 -4.39 22.74 3.97
N ALA A 20 -5.54 23.40 4.14
CA ALA A 20 -5.80 24.25 5.31
C ALA A 20 -5.93 23.45 6.62
N GLN A 21 -6.08 22.13 6.55
CA GLN A 21 -6.02 21.21 7.70
C GLN A 21 -4.61 20.63 7.92
N GLU A 22 -3.59 21.17 7.23
CA GLU A 22 -2.19 20.79 7.40
C GLU A 22 -1.89 19.31 7.11
N VAL A 23 -2.64 18.69 6.19
CA VAL A 23 -2.35 17.32 5.74
C VAL A 23 -0.98 17.24 5.06
N ASP A 24 -0.27 16.11 5.21
CA ASP A 24 1.02 15.90 4.55
C ASP A 24 0.90 15.61 3.04
N PHE A 25 -0.21 15.03 2.59
CA PHE A 25 -0.45 14.68 1.18
C PHE A 25 -1.95 14.48 0.88
N ILE A 26 -2.29 14.38 -0.41
CA ILE A 26 -3.64 14.12 -0.90
C ILE A 26 -3.74 12.67 -1.39
N LYS A 27 -4.74 11.93 -0.90
CA LYS A 27 -5.09 10.58 -1.39
C LYS A 27 -6.27 10.65 -2.37
N VAL A 28 -6.15 10.02 -3.54
CA VAL A 28 -7.25 9.84 -4.51
C VAL A 28 -7.73 8.38 -4.62
N TYR A 29 -8.99 8.21 -5.02
CA TYR A 29 -9.68 6.91 -5.11
C TYR A 29 -10.17 6.59 -6.53
N ASN A 30 -10.68 5.37 -6.69
CA ASN A 30 -11.02 4.70 -7.95
C ASN A 30 -11.89 5.47 -8.95
N SER A 31 -12.74 6.40 -8.48
CA SER A 31 -13.83 6.98 -9.28
C SER A 31 -13.62 8.45 -9.61
N VAL A 32 -12.46 9.03 -9.32
CA VAL A 32 -12.16 10.43 -9.62
C VAL A 32 -12.10 10.62 -11.15
N PRO A 33 -12.94 11.51 -11.74
CA PRO A 33 -12.87 11.80 -13.16
C PRO A 33 -11.52 12.41 -13.55
N GLU A 34 -11.07 12.19 -14.79
CA GLU A 34 -9.76 12.66 -15.25
C GLU A 34 -9.55 14.16 -15.04
N ARG A 35 -10.53 14.99 -15.42
CA ARG A 35 -10.50 16.45 -15.24
C ARG A 35 -10.33 16.86 -13.78
N SER A 36 -10.92 16.09 -12.86
CA SER A 36 -10.85 16.35 -11.43
C SER A 36 -9.49 15.89 -10.89
N LEU A 37 -8.94 14.76 -11.38
CA LEU A 37 -7.58 14.34 -11.04
C LEU A 37 -6.54 15.36 -11.48
N ASP A 38 -6.64 15.89 -12.70
CA ASP A 38 -5.75 16.95 -13.21
C ASP A 38 -5.81 18.20 -12.32
N ALA A 39 -7.02 18.64 -11.96
CA ALA A 39 -7.23 19.77 -11.05
C ALA A 39 -6.68 19.51 -9.64
N ILE A 40 -6.84 18.29 -9.12
CA ILE A 40 -6.30 17.88 -7.81
C ILE A 40 -4.77 17.96 -7.84
N VAL A 41 -4.12 17.32 -8.82
CA VAL A 41 -2.66 17.27 -8.93
C VAL A 41 -2.08 18.68 -9.07
N ARG A 42 -2.60 19.47 -10.02
CA ARG A 42 -2.16 20.86 -10.22
C ARG A 42 -2.31 21.71 -8.96
N THR A 43 -3.42 21.57 -8.24
CA THR A 43 -3.68 22.38 -7.04
C THR A 43 -2.82 21.93 -5.87
N ALA A 44 -2.67 20.61 -5.66
CA ALA A 44 -1.84 20.05 -4.60
C ALA A 44 -0.37 20.44 -4.79
N HIS A 45 0.17 20.31 -6.00
CA HIS A 45 1.55 20.68 -6.31
C HIS A 45 1.83 22.18 -6.11
N LYS A 46 0.87 23.07 -6.44
CA LYS A 46 0.98 24.51 -6.12
C LYS A 46 1.09 24.77 -4.62
N LEU A 47 0.45 23.91 -3.81
CA LEU A 47 0.49 23.94 -2.35
C LEU A 47 1.62 23.08 -1.77
N LYS A 48 2.53 22.56 -2.62
CA LYS A 48 3.65 21.68 -2.24
C LYS A 48 3.23 20.36 -1.59
N LEU A 49 2.00 19.92 -1.85
CA LEU A 49 1.48 18.63 -1.41
C LEU A 49 1.62 17.60 -2.53
N ARG A 50 1.94 16.36 -2.17
CA ARG A 50 1.95 15.24 -3.11
C ARG A 50 0.57 14.62 -3.28
N VAL A 51 0.36 13.95 -4.40
CA VAL A 51 -0.85 13.19 -4.70
C VAL A 51 -0.52 11.73 -4.90
N THR A 52 -0.97 10.89 -3.98
CA THR A 52 -0.88 9.43 -4.07
C THR A 52 -2.28 8.83 -4.12
N GLY A 53 -2.44 7.59 -4.58
CA GLY A 53 -3.78 7.01 -4.61
C GLY A 53 -3.94 5.79 -5.48
N HIS A 54 -5.19 5.36 -5.56
CA HIS A 54 -5.58 4.42 -6.58
C HIS A 54 -5.53 5.14 -7.93
N VAL A 55 -5.01 4.45 -8.95
CA VAL A 55 -5.23 4.88 -10.33
C VAL A 55 -6.74 4.79 -10.61
N PRO A 56 -7.43 5.88 -10.99
CA PRO A 56 -8.85 5.82 -11.28
C PRO A 56 -9.15 4.78 -12.36
N ARG A 57 -10.23 4.01 -12.21
CA ARG A 57 -10.54 2.89 -13.11
C ARG A 57 -10.76 3.31 -14.55
N SER A 58 -11.17 4.56 -14.77
CA SER A 58 -11.34 5.17 -16.09
C SER A 58 -10.01 5.49 -16.78
N LEU A 59 -8.89 5.43 -16.07
CA LEU A 59 -7.57 5.81 -16.55
C LEU A 59 -6.61 4.63 -16.67
N THR A 60 -5.56 4.84 -17.45
CA THR A 60 -4.37 4.00 -17.49
C THR A 60 -3.38 4.44 -16.40
N MET A 61 -2.48 3.56 -15.96
CA MET A 61 -1.38 3.96 -15.06
C MET A 61 -0.51 5.01 -15.74
N THR A 62 -0.22 4.80 -17.03
CA THR A 62 0.49 5.74 -17.88
C THR A 62 -0.13 7.14 -17.80
N ARG A 63 -1.46 7.25 -17.94
CA ARG A 63 -2.13 8.54 -17.91
C ARG A 63 -2.11 9.19 -16.53
N ALA A 64 -2.28 8.41 -15.46
CA ALA A 64 -2.18 8.92 -14.10
C ALA A 64 -0.78 9.50 -13.78
N ILE A 65 0.27 8.83 -14.25
CA ILE A 65 1.67 9.30 -14.13
C ILE A 65 1.90 10.57 -14.96
N GLU A 66 1.32 10.66 -16.16
CA GLU A 66 1.43 11.85 -17.01
C GLU A 66 0.72 13.07 -16.45
N ILE A 67 -0.43 12.87 -15.80
CA ILE A 67 -1.13 13.94 -15.07
C ILE A 67 -0.29 14.43 -13.89
N GLY A 68 0.50 13.55 -13.28
CA GLY A 68 1.49 13.90 -12.25
C GLY A 68 1.20 13.32 -10.87
N MET A 69 0.54 12.15 -10.78
CA MET A 69 0.48 11.42 -9.51
C MET A 69 1.90 11.06 -9.03
N ASP A 70 2.18 11.34 -7.76
CA ASP A 70 3.48 11.12 -7.13
C ASP A 70 3.64 9.69 -6.62
N GLY A 71 2.54 9.04 -6.23
CA GLY A 71 2.50 7.67 -5.72
C GLY A 71 1.33 6.87 -6.27
N LEU A 72 1.56 5.60 -6.57
CA LEU A 72 0.56 4.65 -7.03
C LEU A 72 0.45 3.52 -6.01
N GLU A 73 -0.80 3.25 -5.65
CA GLU A 73 -1.12 2.43 -4.49
C GLU A 73 -1.71 1.12 -4.97
N HIS A 74 -1.29 0.06 -4.30
CA HIS A 74 -1.53 -1.33 -4.65
C HIS A 74 -0.85 -1.76 -5.96
N VAL A 75 -0.57 -3.07 -6.05
CA VAL A 75 -0.03 -3.74 -7.24
C VAL A 75 -1.09 -3.89 -8.34
N ARG A 76 -1.73 -2.78 -8.73
CA ARG A 76 -2.89 -2.76 -9.64
C ARG A 76 -2.52 -2.06 -10.94
N VAL A 77 -2.36 -2.86 -12.00
CA VAL A 77 -2.37 -2.36 -13.37
C VAL A 77 -3.83 -2.32 -13.83
N THR A 78 -4.31 -1.16 -14.29
CA THR A 78 -5.70 -1.06 -14.75
C THR A 78 -5.87 -1.79 -16.07
N GLY A 79 -7.03 -2.41 -16.31
CA GLY A 79 -7.25 -3.13 -17.57
C GLY A 79 -7.15 -2.24 -18.81
N ARG A 80 -7.36 -0.93 -18.66
CA ARG A 80 -7.18 0.07 -19.72
C ARG A 80 -5.72 0.19 -20.16
N GLU A 81 -4.77 -0.11 -19.28
CA GLU A 81 -3.36 -0.07 -19.61
C GLU A 81 -2.98 -1.22 -20.56
N MET A 82 -3.54 -2.41 -20.39
CA MET A 82 -3.07 -3.61 -21.10
C MET A 82 -4.05 -4.16 -22.12
N LEU A 83 -5.35 -4.02 -21.90
CA LEU A 83 -6.40 -4.54 -22.76
C LEU A 83 -6.94 -3.48 -23.73
N SER A 84 -7.71 -3.92 -24.73
CA SER A 84 -8.52 -3.00 -25.55
C SER A 84 -9.67 -2.37 -24.73
N PRO A 85 -10.24 -1.24 -25.18
CA PRO A 85 -11.38 -0.61 -24.50
C PRO A 85 -12.58 -1.55 -24.35
N GLU A 86 -12.86 -2.39 -25.35
CA GLU A 86 -13.96 -3.36 -25.32
C GLU A 86 -13.73 -4.43 -24.25
N GLU A 87 -12.52 -4.98 -24.15
CA GLU A 87 -12.17 -5.98 -23.14
C GLU A 87 -12.18 -5.39 -21.73
N ALA A 88 -11.67 -4.16 -21.56
CA ALA A 88 -11.71 -3.46 -20.27
C ALA A 88 -13.15 -3.21 -19.81
N ALA A 89 -14.04 -2.78 -20.71
CA ALA A 89 -15.45 -2.55 -20.40
C ALA A 89 -16.18 -3.81 -19.90
N LYS A 90 -15.80 -5.00 -20.39
CA LYS A 90 -16.32 -6.30 -19.93
C LYS A 90 -15.92 -6.66 -18.49
N LEU A 91 -14.94 -5.96 -17.90
CA LEU A 91 -14.43 -6.22 -16.56
C LEU A 91 -14.67 -5.06 -15.58
N ASP A 92 -14.89 -3.84 -16.07
CA ASP A 92 -14.95 -2.64 -15.23
C ASP A 92 -16.14 -2.61 -14.23
N TYR A 93 -17.24 -3.28 -14.57
CA TYR A 93 -18.42 -3.40 -13.68
C TYR A 93 -18.23 -4.45 -12.57
N LEU A 94 -17.22 -5.31 -12.69
CA LEU A 94 -17.01 -6.38 -11.70
C LEU A 94 -16.48 -5.80 -10.38
N PRO A 95 -16.84 -6.43 -9.24
CA PRO A 95 -16.20 -6.16 -7.97
C PRO A 95 -14.68 -6.35 -8.06
N VAL A 96 -13.93 -5.56 -7.29
CA VAL A 96 -12.46 -5.50 -7.32
C VAL A 96 -11.81 -6.89 -7.32
N ARG A 97 -12.19 -7.75 -6.36
CA ARG A 97 -11.57 -9.07 -6.17
C ARG A 97 -11.72 -9.97 -7.41
N ARG A 98 -12.92 -10.01 -7.99
CA ARG A 98 -13.19 -10.79 -9.22
C ARG A 98 -12.52 -10.16 -10.43
N ARG A 99 -12.62 -8.83 -10.57
CA ARG A 99 -12.01 -8.08 -11.67
C ARG A 99 -10.52 -8.38 -11.77
N GLU A 100 -9.80 -8.31 -10.65
CA GLU A 100 -8.33 -8.43 -10.67
C GLU A 100 -7.83 -9.83 -10.95
N ALA A 101 -8.47 -10.84 -10.38
CA ALA A 101 -8.16 -12.23 -10.68
C ALA A 101 -8.28 -12.49 -12.20
N MET A 102 -9.38 -12.03 -12.82
CA MET A 102 -9.59 -12.17 -14.27
C MET A 102 -8.67 -11.28 -15.11
N LEU A 103 -8.30 -10.11 -14.58
CA LEU A 103 -7.53 -9.11 -15.32
C LEU A 103 -6.08 -9.55 -15.50
N TRP A 104 -5.43 -9.97 -14.41
CA TRP A 104 -4.03 -10.37 -14.44
C TRP A 104 -3.79 -11.61 -15.30
N GLU A 105 -4.76 -12.52 -15.38
CA GLU A 105 -4.67 -13.69 -16.25
C GLU A 105 -4.49 -13.29 -17.73
N ARG A 106 -5.07 -12.16 -18.15
CA ARG A 106 -4.99 -11.66 -19.54
C ARG A 106 -3.71 -10.90 -19.85
N PHE A 107 -2.90 -10.55 -18.85
CA PHE A 107 -1.69 -9.77 -19.09
C PHE A 107 -0.56 -10.65 -19.59
N ASP A 108 0.00 -10.27 -20.73
CA ASP A 108 1.27 -10.74 -21.23
C ASP A 108 2.39 -9.80 -20.74
N LEU A 109 3.12 -10.26 -19.73
CA LEU A 109 4.22 -9.54 -19.11
C LEU A 109 5.44 -9.41 -20.04
N SER A 110 5.52 -10.22 -21.10
CA SER A 110 6.59 -10.14 -22.11
C SER A 110 6.26 -9.14 -23.22
N SER A 111 5.02 -8.63 -23.27
CA SER A 111 4.59 -7.74 -24.34
C SER A 111 5.39 -6.42 -24.36
N PRO A 112 5.59 -5.82 -25.56
CA PRO A 112 6.21 -4.50 -25.67
C PRO A 112 5.46 -3.42 -24.88
N LYS A 113 4.13 -3.54 -24.76
CA LYS A 113 3.27 -2.63 -24.00
C LYS A 113 3.60 -2.67 -22.50
N PHE A 114 3.75 -3.86 -21.94
CA PHE A 114 4.11 -4.04 -20.53
C PHE A 114 5.53 -3.53 -20.25
N THR A 115 6.49 -3.85 -21.13
CA THR A 115 7.87 -3.33 -21.04
C THR A 115 7.90 -1.79 -21.10
N ALA A 116 7.08 -1.17 -21.95
CA ALA A 116 6.98 0.28 -22.06
C ALA A 116 6.38 0.92 -20.80
N LEU A 117 5.38 0.28 -20.16
CA LEU A 117 4.85 0.73 -18.87
C LEU A 117 5.97 0.77 -17.81
N ILE A 118 6.71 -0.33 -17.63
CA ILE A 118 7.78 -0.41 -16.62
C ILE A 118 8.80 0.72 -16.79
N LYS A 119 9.28 0.93 -18.04
CA LYS A 119 10.20 2.01 -18.36
C LYS A 119 9.63 3.39 -18.04
N ARG A 120 8.32 3.59 -18.22
CA ARG A 120 7.64 4.86 -17.93
C ARG A 120 7.55 5.12 -16.42
N VAL A 121 7.15 4.11 -15.65
CA VAL A 121 7.09 4.19 -14.17
C VAL A 121 8.48 4.53 -13.63
N ALA A 122 9.52 3.83 -14.09
CA ALA A 122 10.90 4.09 -13.70
C ALA A 122 11.35 5.52 -14.05
N LYS A 123 11.11 5.99 -15.28
CA LYS A 123 11.55 7.31 -15.75
C LYS A 123 10.91 8.47 -15.00
N LYS A 124 9.66 8.33 -14.56
CA LYS A 124 8.91 9.41 -13.91
C LYS A 124 9.13 9.45 -12.39
N SER A 125 9.96 8.56 -11.85
CA SER A 125 10.29 8.45 -10.43
C SER A 125 9.05 8.37 -9.53
N VAL A 126 7.94 7.82 -10.00
CA VAL A 126 6.73 7.65 -9.18
C VAL A 126 6.98 6.57 -8.13
N PHE A 127 6.42 6.77 -6.93
CA PHE A 127 6.46 5.75 -5.89
C PHE A 127 5.42 4.67 -6.15
N LEU A 128 5.77 3.41 -5.95
CA LEU A 128 4.83 2.29 -6.10
C LEU A 128 4.78 1.49 -4.81
N ASP A 129 3.60 1.46 -4.18
CA ASP A 129 3.30 0.65 -3.01
C ASP A 129 2.48 -0.58 -3.44
N PRO A 130 3.03 -1.81 -3.36
CA PRO A 130 2.32 -3.00 -3.81
C PRO A 130 1.24 -3.50 -2.84
N THR A 131 1.37 -3.28 -1.53
CA THR A 131 0.45 -3.79 -0.49
C THR A 131 0.17 -5.31 -0.57
N PHE A 132 1.19 -6.13 -0.80
CA PHE A 132 1.07 -7.58 -1.01
C PHE A 132 0.41 -8.34 0.14
N VAL A 133 0.60 -7.92 1.39
CA VAL A 133 0.03 -8.60 2.55
C VAL A 133 -1.51 -8.66 2.49
N VAL A 134 -2.14 -7.65 1.90
CA VAL A 134 -3.59 -7.63 1.62
C VAL A 134 -3.91 -8.22 0.26
N ASP A 135 -3.06 -8.01 -0.75
CA ASP A 135 -3.25 -8.57 -2.09
C ASP A 135 -3.25 -10.11 -2.10
N ALA A 136 -2.42 -10.73 -1.27
CA ALA A 136 -2.27 -12.18 -1.12
C ALA A 136 -3.35 -12.80 -0.20
N ALA A 137 -4.04 -11.99 0.60
CA ALA A 137 -5.07 -12.46 1.53
C ALA A 137 -6.14 -13.37 0.90
N PRO A 138 -6.67 -13.10 -0.31
CA PRO A 138 -7.68 -13.95 -0.93
C PRO A 138 -7.17 -15.36 -1.25
N VAL A 139 -5.87 -15.56 -1.46
CA VAL A 139 -5.34 -16.84 -1.97
C VAL A 139 -4.65 -17.70 -0.91
N ARG A 140 -4.66 -17.23 0.35
CA ARG A 140 -4.17 -17.97 1.52
C ARG A 140 -4.82 -19.35 1.63
N THR A 141 -4.13 -20.30 2.25
CA THR A 141 -4.72 -21.57 2.69
C THR A 141 -5.66 -21.35 3.88
N ASP A 142 -6.51 -22.32 4.20
CA ASP A 142 -7.33 -22.27 5.42
C ASP A 142 -6.46 -22.18 6.67
N GLU A 143 -5.37 -22.95 6.73
CA GLU A 143 -4.41 -22.91 7.83
C GLU A 143 -3.76 -21.52 8.00
N GLU A 144 -3.37 -20.88 6.89
CA GLU A 144 -2.81 -19.52 6.91
C GLU A 144 -3.85 -18.50 7.38
N ARG A 145 -5.11 -18.64 6.96
CA ARG A 145 -6.22 -17.79 7.43
C ARG A 145 -6.46 -17.96 8.92
N GLU A 146 -6.62 -19.20 9.39
CA GLU A 146 -6.86 -19.49 10.80
C GLU A 146 -5.71 -18.99 11.68
N ARG A 147 -4.47 -19.19 11.24
CA ARG A 147 -3.28 -18.65 11.94
C ARG A 147 -3.31 -17.13 12.03
N ALA A 148 -3.69 -16.45 10.95
CA ALA A 148 -3.84 -15.01 10.94
C ALA A 148 -4.93 -14.56 11.96
N GLU A 149 -6.06 -15.26 12.02
CA GLU A 149 -7.19 -14.93 12.91
C GLU A 149 -6.91 -15.17 14.40
N ARG A 150 -6.06 -16.15 14.73
CA ARG A 150 -5.68 -16.41 16.12
C ARG A 150 -4.81 -15.30 16.71
N MET A 151 -4.08 -14.56 15.88
CA MET A 151 -3.14 -13.52 16.33
C MET A 151 -2.07 -14.06 17.31
N ASP A 152 -1.63 -15.30 17.06
CA ASP A 152 -0.73 -16.04 17.96
C ASP A 152 0.52 -15.21 18.36
N GLY A 153 0.79 -15.17 19.68
CA GLY A 153 1.93 -14.46 20.25
C GLY A 153 1.77 -12.94 20.32
N LEU A 154 0.53 -12.44 20.27
CA LEU A 154 0.20 -11.05 20.62
C LEU A 154 -0.60 -11.00 21.93
N PRO A 155 -0.51 -9.89 22.69
CA PRO A 155 -1.37 -9.66 23.85
C PRO A 155 -2.86 -9.68 23.50
N ASP A 156 -3.68 -10.17 24.43
CA ASP A 156 -5.14 -10.30 24.24
C ASP A 156 -5.82 -8.97 23.87
N TRP A 157 -5.34 -7.86 24.45
CA TRP A 157 -5.92 -6.52 24.20
C TRP A 157 -5.90 -6.14 22.71
N ILE A 158 -4.94 -6.64 21.93
CA ILE A 158 -4.88 -6.39 20.48
C ILE A 158 -6.08 -7.05 19.80
N ALA A 159 -6.35 -8.31 20.12
CA ALA A 159 -7.48 -9.04 19.55
C ALA A 159 -8.82 -8.45 20.02
N GLU A 160 -8.92 -8.06 21.29
CA GLU A 160 -10.10 -7.39 21.88
C GLU A 160 -10.39 -6.04 21.22
N THR A 161 -9.35 -5.31 20.78
CA THR A 161 -9.51 -4.04 20.07
C THR A 161 -9.93 -4.25 18.61
N ILE A 162 -9.31 -5.21 17.92
CA ILE A 162 -9.40 -5.33 16.46
C ILE A 162 -10.63 -6.13 16.01
N ARG A 163 -10.99 -7.20 16.73
CA ARG A 163 -12.12 -8.06 16.34
C ARG A 163 -13.46 -7.29 16.28
N PRO A 164 -13.83 -6.43 17.26
CA PRO A 164 -15.07 -5.66 17.18
C PRO A 164 -15.08 -4.65 16.03
N ALA A 165 -13.98 -3.90 15.85
CA ALA A 165 -13.87 -2.93 14.76
C ALA A 165 -13.98 -3.61 13.38
N ARG A 166 -13.36 -4.78 13.24
CA ARG A 166 -13.50 -5.61 12.04
C ARG A 166 -14.94 -6.06 11.84
N ALA A 167 -15.57 -6.66 12.85
CA ALA A 167 -16.93 -7.17 12.74
C ALA A 167 -17.92 -6.07 12.33
N ALA A 168 -17.81 -4.87 12.91
CA ALA A 168 -18.63 -3.73 12.54
C ALA A 168 -18.43 -3.31 11.07
N ARG A 169 -17.18 -3.29 10.60
CA ARG A 169 -16.87 -2.96 9.21
C ARG A 169 -17.35 -4.03 8.23
N ASP A 170 -17.15 -5.31 8.55
CA ASP A 170 -17.57 -6.41 7.69
C ASP A 170 -19.11 -6.49 7.62
N ALA A 171 -19.82 -6.14 8.70
CA ALA A 171 -21.28 -5.97 8.70
C ALA A 171 -21.75 -4.80 7.83
N ALA A 172 -20.96 -3.73 7.72
CA ALA A 172 -21.26 -2.57 6.89
C ALA A 172 -21.04 -2.80 5.38
N ASP A 173 -20.26 -3.81 5.00
CA ASP A 173 -20.05 -4.23 3.61
C ASP A 173 -20.11 -5.76 3.47
N PRO A 174 -21.31 -6.34 3.34
CA PRO A 174 -21.49 -7.79 3.23
C PRO A 174 -20.77 -8.42 2.03
N ASN A 175 -20.49 -7.64 0.98
CA ASN A 175 -19.77 -8.13 -0.19
C ASN A 175 -18.29 -8.43 0.11
N ARG A 176 -17.78 -7.97 1.25
CA ARG A 176 -16.39 -8.16 1.69
C ARG A 176 -16.11 -9.56 2.21
N VAL A 177 -17.11 -10.20 2.82
CA VAL A 177 -17.05 -11.55 3.43
C VAL A 177 -17.64 -12.64 2.54
N MET A 178 -18.17 -12.29 1.37
CA MET A 178 -18.70 -13.27 0.43
C MET A 178 -17.59 -14.20 -0.09
N GLU A 179 -17.79 -15.51 0.09
CA GLU A 179 -16.93 -16.54 -0.48
C GLU A 179 -16.81 -16.37 -1.98
N GLN A 180 -15.57 -16.48 -2.48
CA GLN A 180 -15.31 -16.39 -3.91
C GLN A 180 -15.45 -17.78 -4.54
N PRO A 181 -16.06 -17.86 -5.75
CA PRO A 181 -16.04 -19.08 -6.54
C PRO A 181 -14.62 -19.64 -6.72
N GLN A 182 -14.48 -20.98 -6.77
CA GLN A 182 -13.17 -21.65 -6.84
C GLN A 182 -12.33 -21.22 -8.05
N ASP A 183 -12.96 -20.99 -9.20
CA ASP A 183 -12.33 -20.45 -10.41
C ASP A 183 -11.71 -19.06 -10.18
N VAL A 184 -12.40 -18.18 -9.44
CA VAL A 184 -11.88 -16.86 -9.06
C VAL A 184 -10.65 -17.01 -8.15
N MET A 185 -10.64 -18.00 -7.28
CA MET A 185 -9.53 -18.27 -6.35
C MET A 185 -8.28 -18.78 -7.08
N GLU A 186 -8.46 -19.69 -8.06
CA GLU A 186 -7.38 -20.17 -8.92
C GLU A 186 -6.78 -19.05 -9.79
N LEU A 187 -7.64 -18.24 -10.41
CA LEU A 187 -7.23 -17.04 -11.15
C LEU A 187 -6.49 -16.05 -10.23
N GLY A 188 -6.93 -15.91 -8.98
CA GLY A 188 -6.25 -15.10 -7.97
C GLY A 188 -4.81 -15.56 -7.71
N ARG A 189 -4.56 -16.87 -7.64
CA ARG A 189 -3.21 -17.44 -7.44
C ARG A 189 -2.31 -17.18 -8.64
N SER A 190 -2.83 -17.38 -9.85
CA SER A 190 -2.11 -17.05 -11.09
C SER A 190 -1.78 -15.55 -11.15
N GLY A 191 -2.77 -14.71 -10.86
CA GLY A 191 -2.63 -13.26 -10.81
C GLY A 191 -1.61 -12.80 -9.77
N LEU A 192 -1.54 -13.43 -8.59
CA LEU A 192 -0.52 -13.13 -7.59
C LEU A 192 0.90 -13.36 -8.13
N ARG A 193 1.16 -14.49 -8.80
CA ARG A 193 2.47 -14.76 -9.40
C ARG A 193 2.86 -13.71 -10.45
N LYS A 194 1.91 -13.31 -11.30
CA LYS A 194 2.15 -12.26 -12.30
C LYS A 194 2.41 -10.89 -11.66
N ARG A 195 1.72 -10.57 -10.57
CA ARG A 195 1.96 -9.34 -9.78
C ARG A 195 3.34 -9.34 -9.13
N GLN A 196 3.77 -10.48 -8.58
CA GLN A 196 5.13 -10.64 -8.05
C GLN A 196 6.18 -10.40 -9.14
N GLN A 197 5.99 -10.99 -10.32
CA GLN A 197 6.87 -10.76 -11.46
C GLN A 197 6.86 -9.29 -11.93
N PHE A 198 5.69 -8.63 -11.94
CA PHE A 198 5.61 -7.20 -12.23
C PHE A 198 6.44 -6.36 -11.24
N ILE A 199 6.33 -6.62 -9.93
CA ILE A 199 7.11 -5.90 -8.92
C ILE A 199 8.60 -6.19 -9.06
N ARG A 200 8.99 -7.42 -9.40
CA ARG A 200 10.36 -7.75 -9.77
C ARG A 200 10.88 -6.88 -10.91
N MET A 201 10.13 -6.81 -12.01
CA MET A 201 10.48 -6.01 -13.18
C MET A 201 10.57 -4.52 -12.85
N CYS A 202 9.67 -4.00 -12.02
CA CYS A 202 9.73 -2.64 -11.49
C CYS A 202 11.02 -2.41 -10.70
N ALA A 203 11.38 -3.31 -9.79
CA ALA A 203 12.59 -3.22 -8.99
C ALA A 203 13.86 -3.25 -9.85
N GLU A 204 13.94 -4.19 -10.80
CA GLU A 204 15.05 -4.31 -11.76
C GLU A 204 15.19 -3.06 -12.65
N ALA A 205 14.08 -2.39 -12.95
CA ALA A 205 14.05 -1.13 -13.70
C ALA A 205 14.32 0.12 -12.85
N GLY A 206 14.52 -0.01 -11.54
CA GLY A 206 14.80 1.12 -10.64
C GLY A 206 13.56 1.94 -10.23
N VAL A 207 12.36 1.35 -10.29
CA VAL A 207 11.15 1.98 -9.73
C VAL A 207 11.30 2.13 -8.22
N ARG A 208 10.83 3.25 -7.66
CA ARG A 208 10.88 3.54 -6.23
C ARG A 208 9.76 2.80 -5.51
N LEU A 209 10.06 1.59 -5.04
CA LEU A 209 9.12 0.80 -4.25
C LEU A 209 9.03 1.31 -2.80
N VAL A 210 7.81 1.36 -2.28
CA VAL A 210 7.49 1.74 -0.90
C VAL A 210 6.73 0.58 -0.24
N THR A 211 6.89 0.43 1.06
CA THR A 211 6.20 -0.61 1.83
C THR A 211 4.94 -0.03 2.47
N GLY A 212 3.77 -0.51 2.05
CA GLY A 212 2.51 -0.32 2.77
C GLY A 212 1.77 -1.63 2.96
N THR A 213 0.82 -1.65 3.89
CA THR A 213 0.12 -2.89 4.31
C THR A 213 -1.38 -2.85 4.13
N ASP A 214 -1.96 -1.66 3.92
CA ASP A 214 -3.41 -1.45 3.79
C ASP A 214 -4.24 -2.13 4.90
N PHE A 215 -3.80 -1.99 6.16
CA PHE A 215 -4.35 -2.72 7.32
C PHE A 215 -5.87 -2.88 7.28
N THR A 216 -6.32 -4.12 7.20
CA THR A 216 -7.72 -4.50 7.12
C THR A 216 -8.24 -5.23 8.34
N GLY A 217 -7.52 -5.27 9.46
CA GLY A 217 -7.96 -6.03 10.63
C GLY A 217 -7.88 -7.54 10.44
N LEU A 218 -7.14 -8.01 9.43
CA LEU A 218 -6.94 -9.41 9.12
C LEU A 218 -5.52 -9.83 9.50
N GLY A 219 -5.35 -10.28 10.74
CA GLY A 219 -4.20 -11.06 11.20
C GLY A 219 -2.82 -10.67 10.66
N GLU A 220 -2.38 -11.23 9.54
CA GLU A 220 -1.06 -10.96 8.97
C GLU A 220 -0.82 -9.50 8.55
N ASP A 221 -1.86 -8.68 8.35
CA ASP A 221 -1.73 -7.25 8.01
C ASP A 221 -1.72 -6.29 9.22
N LEU A 222 -1.71 -6.84 10.44
CA LEU A 222 -1.73 -6.09 11.70
C LEU A 222 -0.64 -5.01 11.77
N PRO A 223 -0.89 -3.86 12.43
CA PRO A 223 0.16 -2.87 12.67
C PRO A 223 1.42 -3.51 13.26
N GLY A 224 2.59 -3.15 12.69
CA GLY A 224 3.85 -3.82 12.99
C GLY A 224 4.06 -5.11 12.19
N ARG A 225 3.27 -6.17 12.45
CA ARG A 225 3.43 -7.48 11.78
C ARG A 225 3.25 -7.40 10.26
N GLY A 226 2.30 -6.62 9.78
CA GLY A 226 2.05 -6.43 8.35
C GLY A 226 3.25 -5.89 7.60
N VAL A 227 4.02 -4.97 8.21
CA VAL A 227 5.25 -4.45 7.59
C VAL A 227 6.31 -5.54 7.49
N GLN A 228 6.41 -6.41 8.50
CA GLN A 228 7.32 -7.57 8.48
C GLN A 228 6.93 -8.57 7.38
N GLN A 229 5.62 -8.81 7.20
CA GLN A 229 5.14 -9.67 6.11
C GLN A 229 5.38 -9.05 4.74
N GLU A 230 5.10 -7.76 4.57
CA GLU A 230 5.29 -7.04 3.32
C GLU A 230 6.76 -7.07 2.88
N LEU A 231 7.71 -6.86 3.82
CA LEU A 231 9.14 -7.04 3.56
C LEU A 231 9.48 -8.44 3.05
N GLY A 232 8.87 -9.48 3.64
CA GLY A 232 8.99 -10.86 3.17
C GLY A 232 8.45 -11.05 1.75
N TYR A 233 7.31 -10.45 1.42
CA TYR A 233 6.75 -10.49 0.06
C TYR A 233 7.63 -9.76 -0.95
N LEU A 234 8.19 -8.60 -0.60
CA LEU A 234 9.12 -7.87 -1.46
C LEU A 234 10.35 -8.74 -1.78
N VAL A 235 10.94 -9.40 -0.79
CA VAL A 235 12.06 -10.34 -1.03
C VAL A 235 11.61 -11.54 -1.86
N ALA A 236 10.41 -12.08 -1.63
CA ALA A 236 9.85 -13.16 -2.46
C ALA A 236 9.61 -12.73 -3.92
N CYS A 237 9.42 -11.43 -4.19
CA CYS A 237 9.39 -10.87 -5.54
C CYS A 237 10.79 -10.75 -6.16
N GLY A 238 11.87 -11.04 -5.44
CA GLY A 238 13.24 -10.98 -5.94
C GLY A 238 14.01 -9.72 -5.55
N LEU A 239 13.49 -8.88 -4.63
CA LEU A 239 14.28 -7.83 -4.03
C LEU A 239 15.34 -8.41 -3.09
N THR A 240 16.48 -7.75 -2.98
CA THR A 240 17.43 -8.05 -1.90
C THR A 240 16.84 -7.59 -0.55
N PRO A 241 17.23 -8.20 0.58
CA PRO A 241 16.81 -7.71 1.90
C PRO A 241 17.12 -6.23 2.11
N LEU A 242 18.28 -5.75 1.64
CA LEU A 242 18.64 -4.33 1.70
C LEU A 242 17.67 -3.45 0.90
N ALA A 243 17.25 -3.87 -0.29
CA ALA A 243 16.30 -3.12 -1.11
C ALA A 243 14.91 -3.06 -0.43
N ALA A 244 14.46 -4.16 0.17
CA ALA A 244 13.21 -4.20 0.94
C ALA A 244 13.29 -3.27 2.17
N LEU A 245 14.39 -3.29 2.92
CA LEU A 245 14.60 -2.38 4.06
C LEU A 245 14.59 -0.90 3.61
N ARG A 246 15.21 -0.59 2.46
CA ARG A 246 15.17 0.77 1.90
C ARG A 246 13.75 1.20 1.53
N ALA A 247 12.95 0.31 0.95
CA ALA A 247 11.54 0.57 0.65
C ALA A 247 10.74 0.98 1.90
N SER A 248 11.05 0.37 3.05
CA SER A 248 10.42 0.67 4.35
C SER A 248 11.06 1.83 5.14
N THR A 249 12.16 2.42 4.67
CA THR A 249 12.92 3.44 5.42
C THR A 249 13.18 4.67 4.58
N ILE A 250 14.33 4.77 3.90
CA ILE A 250 14.72 5.95 3.11
C ILE A 250 13.75 6.24 1.96
N THR A 251 13.21 5.22 1.29
CA THR A 251 12.28 5.42 0.17
C THR A 251 10.91 5.85 0.68
N ALA A 252 10.44 5.27 1.79
CA ALA A 252 9.20 5.69 2.45
C ALA A 252 9.28 7.14 2.97
N ALA A 253 10.38 7.52 3.63
CA ALA A 253 10.64 8.90 4.03
C ALA A 253 10.63 9.84 2.81
N ALA A 254 11.31 9.43 1.74
CA ALA A 254 11.31 10.16 0.48
C ALA A 254 9.94 10.22 -0.19
N ALA A 255 9.03 9.27 0.05
CA ALA A 255 7.65 9.24 -0.45
C ALA A 255 6.70 10.14 0.35
N LEU A 256 7.04 10.41 1.61
CA LEU A 256 6.37 11.39 2.47
C LEU A 256 6.96 12.80 2.37
N GLY A 257 8.12 12.97 1.70
CA GLY A 257 8.82 14.25 1.60
C GLY A 257 9.57 14.62 2.89
N LYS A 258 9.85 13.61 3.71
CA LYS A 258 10.48 13.71 5.03
C LYS A 258 11.88 13.11 5.05
N GLU A 259 12.54 12.97 3.89
CA GLU A 259 13.89 12.39 3.79
C GLU A 259 14.97 13.18 4.54
N ARG A 260 14.70 14.47 4.86
CA ARG A 260 15.55 15.31 5.70
C ARG A 260 15.33 15.08 7.19
N GLU A 261 14.18 14.54 7.57
CA GLU A 261 13.76 14.36 8.95
C GLU A 261 13.96 12.91 9.41
N MET A 262 13.75 11.93 8.54
CA MET A 262 13.69 10.51 8.92
C MET A 262 14.17 9.55 7.81
N GLY A 263 14.13 8.26 8.11
CA GLY A 263 14.39 7.16 7.17
C GLY A 263 15.85 6.71 7.08
N ALA A 264 16.83 7.49 7.57
CA ALA A 264 18.23 7.09 7.66
C ALA A 264 18.81 7.41 9.04
N ILE A 265 19.82 6.63 9.46
CA ILE A 265 20.58 6.92 10.69
C ILE A 265 21.68 7.94 10.33
N GLU A 266 21.34 9.22 10.42
CA GLU A 266 22.23 10.35 10.12
C GLU A 266 22.06 11.47 11.15
N ARG A 267 23.11 12.26 11.37
CA ARG A 267 23.04 13.41 12.28
C ARG A 267 21.99 14.42 11.79
N GLY A 268 21.16 14.91 12.71
CA GLY A 268 20.11 15.90 12.43
C GLY A 268 18.74 15.30 12.09
N LYS A 269 18.63 13.97 11.93
CA LYS A 269 17.36 13.26 11.77
C LYS A 269 16.76 12.83 13.12
N LEU A 270 15.48 12.46 13.11
CA LEU A 270 14.78 11.88 14.24
C LEU A 270 15.51 10.63 14.74
N ALA A 271 15.59 10.49 16.06
CA ALA A 271 16.17 9.33 16.71
C ALA A 271 15.16 8.16 16.77
N ASP A 272 14.71 7.73 15.60
CA ASP A 272 13.82 6.60 15.38
C ASP A 272 14.64 5.41 14.86
N ILE A 273 14.90 4.43 15.74
CA ILE A 273 15.85 3.34 15.48
C ILE A 273 15.26 2.02 15.95
N LEU A 274 15.37 0.99 15.10
CA LEU A 274 15.08 -0.39 15.47
C LEU A 274 16.40 -1.13 15.73
N VAL A 275 16.55 -1.71 16.92
CA VAL A 275 17.70 -2.53 17.29
C VAL A 275 17.29 -4.00 17.22
N LEU A 276 18.04 -4.79 16.45
CA LEU A 276 17.75 -6.19 16.17
C LEU A 276 18.82 -7.11 16.78
N ASP A 277 18.41 -8.25 17.32
CA ASP A 277 19.34 -9.29 17.80
C ASP A 277 19.88 -10.16 16.65
N LYS A 278 19.31 -10.04 15.44
CA LYS A 278 19.69 -10.81 14.24
C LYS A 278 19.84 -9.90 13.03
N ASP A 279 20.73 -10.28 12.11
CA ASP A 279 21.00 -9.52 10.89
C ASP A 279 19.87 -9.66 9.85
N PRO A 280 19.14 -8.57 9.51
CA PRO A 280 18.09 -8.60 8.50
C PRO A 280 18.61 -8.66 7.06
N LEU A 281 19.92 -8.48 6.83
CA LEU A 281 20.52 -8.63 5.50
C LEU A 281 20.78 -10.10 5.14
N ALA A 282 21.00 -10.95 6.15
CA ALA A 282 21.12 -12.40 5.97
C ALA A 282 19.76 -13.06 5.69
N GLU A 283 18.71 -12.62 6.38
CA GLU A 283 17.33 -13.06 6.20
C GLU A 283 16.40 -11.92 6.61
N VAL A 284 15.56 -11.43 5.69
CA VAL A 284 14.72 -10.25 5.92
C VAL A 284 13.75 -10.46 7.09
N ARG A 285 13.32 -11.70 7.34
CA ARG A 285 12.45 -12.05 8.48
C ARG A 285 13.10 -11.81 9.84
N ASN A 286 14.42 -11.65 9.91
CA ASN A 286 15.11 -11.26 11.15
C ASN A 286 14.71 -9.85 11.62
N ILE A 287 14.00 -9.05 10.81
CA ILE A 287 13.36 -7.79 11.25
C ILE A 287 12.41 -7.97 12.44
N ALA A 288 11.91 -9.19 12.68
CA ALA A 288 11.07 -9.51 13.84
C ALA A 288 11.87 -9.79 15.13
N ALA A 289 13.19 -9.97 15.05
CA ALA A 289 14.06 -10.19 16.21
C ALA A 289 14.41 -8.87 16.90
N ILE A 290 13.39 -8.13 17.33
CA ILE A 290 13.51 -6.77 17.87
C ILE A 290 13.98 -6.84 19.32
N ARG A 291 15.15 -6.28 19.57
CA ARG A 291 15.70 -6.08 20.92
C ARG A 291 15.13 -4.82 21.57
N ALA A 292 15.12 -3.72 20.82
CA ALA A 292 14.65 -2.43 21.29
C ALA A 292 14.09 -1.57 20.15
N VAL A 293 13.15 -0.71 20.50
CA VAL A 293 12.60 0.35 19.67
C VAL A 293 12.98 1.67 20.32
N VAL A 294 13.74 2.50 19.60
CA VAL A 294 14.00 3.88 19.97
C VAL A 294 13.05 4.74 19.16
N HIS A 295 12.21 5.53 19.82
CA HIS A 295 11.31 6.48 19.17
C HIS A 295 11.51 7.87 19.79
N GLY A 296 11.80 8.87 18.97
CA GLY A 296 12.12 10.22 19.45
C GLY A 296 13.28 10.24 20.47
N GLY A 297 14.22 9.30 20.38
CA GLY A 297 15.36 9.17 21.31
C GLY A 297 15.06 8.40 22.61
N ARG A 298 13.83 7.95 22.83
CA ARG A 298 13.46 7.11 23.98
C ARG A 298 13.48 5.64 23.60
N ALA A 299 14.33 4.85 24.25
CA ALA A 299 14.40 3.41 24.06
C ALA A 299 13.32 2.68 24.88
N THR A 300 12.70 1.68 24.27
CA THR A 300 11.72 0.75 24.86
C THR A 300 11.93 -0.65 24.30
N THR A 301 11.49 -1.67 25.02
CA THR A 301 11.46 -3.06 24.55
C THR A 301 10.09 -3.40 23.96
N PRO A 302 9.99 -4.42 23.09
CA PRO A 302 8.68 -4.93 22.65
C PRO A 302 7.76 -5.32 23.80
N ALA A 303 8.31 -5.91 24.88
CA ALA A 303 7.54 -6.30 26.05
C ALA A 303 6.90 -5.08 26.75
N GLU A 304 7.63 -3.98 26.88
CA GLU A 304 7.10 -2.73 27.46
C GLU A 304 6.04 -2.09 26.56
N LEU A 305 6.26 -2.06 25.24
CA LEU A 305 5.30 -1.48 24.28
C LEU A 305 3.99 -2.27 24.19
N LEU A 306 4.07 -3.59 24.38
CA LEU A 306 2.93 -4.50 24.24
C LEU A 306 2.22 -4.79 25.58
N ALA A 307 2.75 -4.29 26.71
CA ALA A 307 2.22 -4.55 28.04
C ALA A 307 0.77 -4.09 28.24
N ALA A 308 0.36 -3.03 27.54
CA ALA A 308 -1.00 -2.48 27.58
C ALA A 308 -1.32 -1.76 26.26
N PRO A 309 -2.60 -1.51 25.96
CA PRO A 309 -2.99 -0.62 24.88
C PRO A 309 -2.30 0.74 25.00
N PRO A 310 -1.94 1.40 23.88
CA PRO A 310 -1.50 2.78 23.95
C PRO A 310 -2.61 3.64 24.56
N PRO A 311 -2.27 4.72 25.29
CA PRO A 311 -3.28 5.68 25.72
C PRO A 311 -4.05 6.18 24.50
N GLU A 312 -5.34 6.48 24.67
CA GLU A 312 -6.12 7.09 23.59
C GLU A 312 -5.37 8.32 23.08
N PRO A 313 -5.19 8.46 21.75
CA PRO A 313 -4.56 9.65 21.23
C PRO A 313 -5.36 10.86 21.70
N GLU A 314 -4.70 11.87 22.26
CA GLU A 314 -5.29 13.20 22.39
C GLU A 314 -5.70 13.63 20.99
N THR A 315 -6.98 13.51 20.65
CA THR A 315 -7.48 13.65 19.27
C THR A 315 -7.02 14.99 18.70
N PRO A 316 -6.13 15.03 17.69
CA PRO A 316 -5.77 16.29 17.04
C PRO A 316 -6.90 16.79 16.12
N TYR A 317 -7.83 15.89 15.77
CA TYR A 317 -8.84 16.09 14.72
C TYR A 317 -10.27 16.29 15.24
N ALA A 318 -10.41 16.64 16.52
CA ALA A 318 -11.66 17.12 17.10
C ALA A 318 -11.62 18.66 17.23
N ARG A 319 -11.47 19.38 16.12
CA ARG A 319 -11.73 20.81 15.99
C ARG A 319 -12.28 21.12 14.61
#